data_AF-A0A521QS17-F1
#
_entry.id   AF-A0A521QS17-F1
#
_cell.length_a   1.000
_cell.length_b   1.000
_cell.length_c   1.000
_cell.angle_alpha   90.00
_cell.angle_beta   90.00
_cell.angle_gamma   90.00
#
_symmetry.space_group_name_H-M   'P 1'
#
loop_
_entity.id
_entity.type
_entity.pdbx_description
1 polymer ?
#
loop_
_entity_poly.entity_id
_entity_poly.type
_entity_poly.pdbx_seq_one_letter_code
_entity_poly.pdbx_strand_id
1 'polypeptide(L)'
;MRTTGLVFFAAAIGLGYVLYLFPMDFLAGSAPWWNDAATEDVKQEIIGMRYFIADDWQFPIFRTLKVNPPEGIVIIYTATIPLLALVAKALRQILGVHRNFLGIWVSAAYVLQPVSIVVLLLSLGVRTFVPCMTAAVIALSAPTFLFRLFHTALISHFLVILALSLYFFSTRSSSFHSIWPWFALLLWLALWTEAYFFLMVFPVFLAAAIQFVFARQNAWKQSALAVAVCVVGSLCLMWVSGVFWGGGSPDGGGF
;
A
#
# COMPACT_ATOMS: atom_id res chain seq x y z
N MET A 1 -1.53 -3.38 30.20
CA MET A 1 -2.06 -2.43 29.20
C MET A 1 -2.79 -3.23 28.12
N ARG A 2 -3.99 -2.83 27.69
CA ARG A 2 -4.71 -3.56 26.62
C ARG A 2 -3.94 -3.41 25.30
N THR A 3 -3.92 -4.46 24.46
CA THR A 3 -3.26 -4.47 23.15
C THR A 3 -3.70 -3.31 22.25
N THR A 4 -4.98 -2.93 22.34
CA THR A 4 -5.56 -1.77 21.68
C THR A 4 -4.91 -0.45 22.09
N GLY A 5 -4.51 -0.31 23.36
CA GLY A 5 -3.77 0.86 23.84
C GLY A 5 -2.42 1.00 23.15
N LEU A 6 -1.65 -0.09 23.01
CA LEU A 6 -0.34 -0.06 22.35
C LEU A 6 -0.43 0.40 20.90
N VAL A 7 -1.43 -0.10 20.16
CA VAL A 7 -1.67 0.30 18.77
C VAL A 7 -2.07 1.78 18.68
N PHE A 8 -2.93 2.25 19.60
CA PHE A 8 -3.32 3.65 19.65
C PHE A 8 -2.14 4.59 19.91
N PHE A 9 -1.28 4.27 20.88
CA PHE A 9 -0.08 5.06 21.14
C PHE A 9 0.89 5.05 19.95
N ALA A 10 1.05 3.92 19.25
CA ALA A 10 1.85 3.86 18.04
C ALA A 10 1.31 4.77 16.93
N ALA A 11 -0.01 4.79 16.73
CA ALA A 11 -0.66 5.70 15.79
C ALA A 11 -0.47 7.16 16.19
N ALA A 12 -0.59 7.49 17.48
CA ALA A 12 -0.36 8.83 17.99
C ALA A 12 1.09 9.29 17.80
N ILE A 13 2.08 8.40 17.97
CA ILE A 13 3.48 8.68 17.65
C ILE A 13 3.64 9.00 16.17
N GLY A 14 3.10 8.17 15.28
CA GLY A 14 3.17 8.40 13.83
C GLY A 14 2.52 9.73 13.42
N LEU A 15 1.35 10.03 13.98
CA LEU A 15 0.65 11.29 13.75
C LEU A 15 1.45 12.50 14.27
N GLY A 16 1.97 12.42 15.49
CA GLY A 16 2.81 13.47 16.05
C GLY A 16 4.08 13.70 15.23
N TYR A 17 4.71 12.62 14.75
CA TYR A 17 5.93 12.69 13.95
C TYR A 17 5.69 13.32 12.57
N VAL A 18 4.61 12.95 11.86
CA VAL A 18 4.31 13.53 10.55
C VAL A 18 3.90 15.01 10.67
N LEU A 19 3.15 15.39 11.70
CA LEU A 19 2.79 16.78 11.98
C LEU A 19 3.99 17.64 12.40
N TYR A 20 5.01 17.03 13.00
CA TYR A 20 6.26 17.69 13.33
C TYR A 20 7.14 17.93 12.10
N LEU A 21 7.21 16.95 11.18
CA LEU A 21 8.09 17.01 10.01
C LEU A 21 7.53 17.85 8.86
N PHE A 22 6.21 17.84 8.65
CA PHE A 22 5.60 18.42 7.47
C PHE A 22 4.61 19.53 7.83
N PRO A 23 4.65 20.66 7.11
CA PRO A 23 3.65 21.70 7.29
C PRO A 23 2.28 21.21 6.81
N MET A 24 1.21 21.80 7.37
CA MET A 24 -0.17 21.33 7.12
C MET A 24 -0.60 21.47 5.66
N ASP A 25 -0.08 22.46 4.94
CA ASP A 25 -0.32 22.64 3.50
C ASP A 25 0.33 21.53 2.66
N PHE A 26 1.48 21.00 3.08
CA PHE A 26 2.09 19.82 2.44
C PHE A 26 1.18 18.61 2.61
N LEU A 27 0.73 18.33 3.83
CA LEU A 27 -0.17 17.19 4.13
C LEU A 27 -1.55 17.37 3.49
N ALA A 28 -2.03 18.60 3.35
CA ALA A 28 -3.25 18.93 2.62
C ALA A 28 -3.09 18.76 1.10
N GLY A 29 -1.86 18.73 0.58
CA GLY A 29 -1.57 18.65 -0.85
C GLY A 29 -1.65 20.00 -1.57
N SER A 30 -1.57 21.12 -0.84
CA SER A 30 -1.64 22.48 -1.38
C SER A 30 -0.31 23.23 -1.35
N ALA A 31 0.72 22.68 -0.69
CA ALA A 31 2.04 23.30 -0.66
C ALA A 31 2.62 23.50 -2.08
N PRO A 32 3.32 24.63 -2.35
CA PRO A 32 3.97 24.88 -3.64
C PRO A 32 4.91 23.77 -4.09
N TRP A 33 5.50 23.04 -3.14
CA TRP A 33 6.37 21.89 -3.39
C TRP A 33 5.74 20.83 -4.30
N TRP A 34 4.42 20.62 -4.25
CA TRP A 34 3.72 19.66 -5.12
C TRP A 34 3.62 20.10 -6.58
N ASN A 35 3.92 21.36 -6.89
CA ASN A 35 3.95 21.87 -8.26
C ASN A 35 5.38 21.86 -8.81
N ASP A 36 6.35 22.18 -7.96
CA ASP A 36 7.78 22.26 -8.30
C ASP A 36 8.56 21.08 -7.68
N ALA A 37 7.98 19.88 -7.74
CA ALA A 37 8.56 18.70 -7.11
C ALA A 37 9.99 18.44 -7.63
N ALA A 38 10.91 18.13 -6.70
CA ALA A 38 12.34 18.12 -6.98
C ALA A 38 12.79 16.96 -7.89
N THR A 39 12.08 15.84 -7.89
CA THR A 39 12.45 14.63 -8.65
C THR A 39 11.46 14.39 -9.79
N GLU A 40 11.98 13.88 -10.91
CA GLU A 40 11.15 13.58 -12.09
C GLU A 40 10.12 12.50 -11.78
N ASP A 41 10.48 11.50 -10.97
CA ASP A 41 9.57 10.44 -10.53
C ASP A 41 8.32 10.98 -9.82
N VAL A 42 8.47 11.97 -8.92
CA VAL A 42 7.33 12.58 -8.22
C VAL A 42 6.47 13.39 -9.17
N LYS A 43 7.09 14.08 -10.15
CA LYS A 43 6.33 14.81 -11.18
C LYS A 43 5.51 13.86 -12.03
N GLN A 44 6.09 12.74 -12.47
CA GLN A 44 5.39 11.72 -13.26
C GLN A 44 4.20 11.13 -12.49
N GLU A 45 4.38 10.81 -11.19
CA GLU A 45 3.31 10.36 -10.30
C GLU A 45 2.18 11.41 -10.19
N ILE A 46 2.52 12.68 -9.95
CA ILE A 46 1.55 13.77 -9.82
C ILE A 46 0.80 14.00 -11.14
N ILE A 47 1.50 13.99 -12.26
CA ILE A 47 0.94 14.18 -13.59
C ILE A 47 -0.03 13.05 -13.93
N GLY A 48 0.40 11.79 -13.76
CA GLY A 48 -0.43 10.60 -13.99
C GLY A 48 -1.72 10.65 -13.15
N MET A 49 -1.58 10.95 -11.86
CA MET A 49 -2.71 11.09 -10.94
C MET A 49 -3.65 12.23 -11.35
N ARG A 50 -3.14 13.43 -11.67
CA ARG A 50 -3.95 14.60 -12.05
C ARG A 50 -4.77 14.33 -13.30
N TYR A 51 -4.15 13.82 -14.36
CA TYR A 51 -4.84 13.56 -15.62
C TYR A 51 -5.89 12.45 -15.46
N PHE A 52 -5.58 11.39 -14.72
CA PHE A 52 -6.53 10.31 -14.46
C PHE A 52 -7.77 10.79 -13.71
N ILE A 53 -7.57 11.57 -12.63
CA ILE A 53 -8.66 12.13 -11.83
C ILE A 53 -9.50 13.09 -12.67
N ALA A 54 -8.87 13.84 -13.58
CA ALA A 54 -9.55 14.77 -14.47
C ALA A 54 -10.33 14.06 -15.59
N ASP A 55 -9.95 12.84 -15.95
CA ASP A 55 -10.57 12.07 -17.04
C ASP A 55 -11.91 11.44 -16.66
N ASP A 56 -12.70 11.07 -17.65
CA ASP A 56 -13.97 10.39 -17.45
C ASP A 56 -13.76 8.94 -16.95
N TRP A 57 -14.78 8.35 -16.36
CA TRP A 57 -14.74 6.92 -16.05
C TRP A 57 -14.80 6.13 -17.34
N GLN A 58 -13.89 5.18 -17.45
CA GLN A 58 -13.83 4.25 -18.57
C GLN A 58 -13.30 2.92 -18.08
N PHE A 59 -13.45 1.91 -18.92
CA PHE A 59 -12.86 0.61 -18.69
C PHE A 59 -11.69 0.41 -19.66
N PRO A 60 -10.52 -0.09 -19.20
CA PRO A 60 -10.16 -0.47 -17.83
C PRO A 60 -10.13 0.69 -16.82
N ILE A 61 -10.36 0.40 -15.53
CA ILE A 61 -10.67 1.45 -14.53
C ILE A 61 -9.52 2.41 -14.22
N PHE A 62 -8.29 2.00 -14.53
CA PHE A 62 -7.06 2.79 -14.34
C PHE A 62 -6.50 3.36 -15.65
N ARG A 63 -7.27 3.28 -16.74
CA ARG A 63 -6.90 3.92 -18.01
C ARG A 63 -7.26 5.40 -17.98
N THR A 64 -6.39 6.20 -18.58
CA THR A 64 -6.62 7.62 -18.90
C THR A 64 -6.29 7.87 -20.37
N LEU A 65 -7.17 8.56 -21.09
CA LEU A 65 -6.94 9.02 -22.46
C LEU A 65 -6.32 10.41 -22.49
N LYS A 66 -6.29 11.10 -21.35
CA LYS A 66 -5.71 12.45 -21.23
C LYS A 66 -4.19 12.48 -21.25
N VAL A 67 -3.55 11.32 -21.18
CA VAL A 67 -2.10 11.18 -21.37
C VAL A 67 -1.86 10.27 -22.56
N ASN A 68 -1.02 10.70 -23.50
CA ASN A 68 -0.74 10.01 -24.77
C ASN A 68 -1.99 9.70 -25.64
N PRO A 69 -2.82 10.70 -25.99
CA PRO A 69 -3.96 10.48 -26.88
C PRO A 69 -3.52 10.15 -28.32
N PRO A 70 -4.28 9.33 -29.08
CA PRO A 70 -5.56 8.71 -28.71
C PRO A 70 -5.44 7.38 -27.94
N GLU A 71 -4.26 6.77 -27.87
CA GLU A 71 -4.06 5.45 -27.27
C GLU A 71 -4.33 5.45 -25.76
N GLY A 72 -4.02 6.55 -25.08
CA GLY A 72 -4.06 6.65 -23.63
C GLY A 72 -2.93 5.87 -22.96
N ILE A 73 -2.96 5.82 -21.64
CA ILE A 73 -2.09 4.98 -20.81
C ILE A 73 -2.85 4.40 -19.62
N VAL A 74 -2.28 3.36 -19.00
CA VAL A 74 -2.72 2.87 -17.70
C VAL A 74 -1.83 3.47 -16.60
N ILE A 75 -2.43 4.10 -15.60
CA ILE A 75 -1.70 4.90 -14.59
C ILE A 75 -0.77 4.07 -13.71
N ILE A 76 -0.97 2.75 -13.67
CA ILE A 76 -0.06 1.82 -13.00
C ILE A 76 1.38 1.90 -13.55
N TYR A 77 1.57 2.39 -14.77
CA TYR A 77 2.88 2.58 -15.40
C TYR A 77 3.46 3.98 -15.19
N THR A 78 2.79 4.83 -14.41
CA THR A 78 3.21 6.23 -14.13
C THR A 78 3.68 6.43 -12.71
N ALA A 79 4.07 5.37 -12.00
CA ALA A 79 4.40 5.39 -10.57
C ALA A 79 3.30 6.00 -9.68
N THR A 80 2.06 6.07 -10.19
CA THR A 80 0.90 6.58 -9.45
C THR A 80 0.33 5.46 -8.60
N ILE A 81 0.08 5.74 -7.31
CA ILE A 81 -0.64 4.83 -6.39
C ILE A 81 -2.09 4.60 -6.88
N PRO A 82 -2.43 3.44 -7.48
CA PRO A 82 -3.73 3.26 -8.14
C PRO A 82 -4.92 3.36 -7.18
N LEU A 83 -4.79 2.78 -5.98
CA LEU A 83 -5.81 2.80 -4.93
C LEU A 83 -6.16 4.24 -4.52
N LEU A 84 -5.13 5.07 -4.32
CA LEU A 84 -5.32 6.46 -3.95
C LEU A 84 -5.94 7.25 -5.11
N ALA A 85 -5.48 7.03 -6.34
CA ALA A 85 -6.02 7.66 -7.53
C ALA A 85 -7.50 7.30 -7.73
N LEU A 86 -7.90 6.04 -7.49
CA LEU A 86 -9.29 5.60 -7.56
C LEU A 86 -10.17 6.37 -6.57
N VAL A 87 -9.75 6.41 -5.31
CA VAL A 87 -10.46 7.11 -4.23
C VAL A 87 -10.54 8.60 -4.54
N ALA A 88 -9.44 9.21 -4.96
CA ALA A 88 -9.40 10.63 -5.31
C ALA A 88 -10.32 10.97 -6.50
N LYS A 89 -10.37 10.12 -7.53
CA LYS A 89 -11.28 10.30 -8.68
C LYS A 89 -12.74 10.20 -8.25
N ALA A 90 -13.08 9.23 -7.40
CA ALA A 90 -14.43 9.11 -6.84
C ALA A 90 -14.80 10.34 -5.98
N LEU A 91 -13.91 10.79 -5.08
CA LEU A 91 -14.15 11.96 -4.24
C LEU A 91 -14.30 13.25 -5.06
N ARG A 92 -13.51 13.41 -6.13
CA ARG A 92 -13.67 14.56 -7.05
C ARG A 92 -15.07 14.58 -7.65
N GLN A 93 -15.58 13.45 -8.11
CA GLN A 93 -16.89 13.42 -8.77
C GLN A 93 -18.06 13.58 -7.81
N ILE A 94 -17.97 13.00 -6.61
CA ILE A 94 -19.06 13.05 -5.62
C ILE A 94 -19.06 14.40 -4.88
N LEU A 95 -17.88 14.93 -4.54
CA LEU A 95 -17.74 16.09 -3.64
C LEU A 95 -17.13 17.32 -4.32
N GLY A 96 -16.70 17.26 -5.58
CA GLY A 96 -16.04 18.36 -6.27
C GLY A 96 -14.66 18.72 -5.70
N VAL A 97 -14.03 17.81 -4.95
CA VAL A 97 -12.75 18.10 -4.28
C VAL A 97 -11.60 18.04 -5.29
N HIS A 98 -10.93 19.18 -5.47
CA HIS A 98 -9.76 19.34 -6.33
C HIS A 98 -8.52 19.64 -5.46
N ARG A 99 -7.79 18.60 -5.04
CA ARG A 99 -6.54 18.72 -4.29
C ARG A 99 -5.59 17.58 -4.65
N ASN A 100 -4.30 17.73 -4.34
CA ASN A 100 -3.38 16.61 -4.39
C ASN A 100 -3.63 15.70 -3.17
N PHE A 101 -3.85 14.40 -3.39
CA PHE A 101 -4.12 13.44 -2.31
C PHE A 101 -2.86 12.74 -1.80
N LEU A 102 -1.69 12.94 -2.45
CA LEU A 102 -0.43 12.32 -2.03
C LEU A 102 -0.01 12.72 -0.61
N GLY A 103 -0.24 13.97 -0.19
CA GLY A 103 0.02 14.39 1.20
C GLY A 103 -0.80 13.61 2.25
N ILE A 104 -2.03 13.21 1.90
CA ILE A 104 -2.85 12.34 2.75
C ILE A 104 -2.25 10.94 2.81
N TRP A 105 -1.75 10.43 1.68
CA TRP A 105 -1.08 9.14 1.65
C TRP A 105 0.20 9.12 2.49
N VAL A 106 1.03 10.17 2.40
CA VAL A 106 2.19 10.36 3.28
C VAL A 106 1.76 10.32 4.75
N SER A 107 0.70 11.04 5.11
CA SER A 107 0.14 11.03 6.47
C SER A 107 -0.27 9.61 6.89
N ALA A 108 -1.00 8.90 6.04
CA ALA A 108 -1.45 7.54 6.30
C ALA A 108 -0.27 6.57 6.48
N ALA A 109 0.72 6.61 5.59
CA ALA A 109 1.90 5.76 5.66
C ALA A 109 2.72 6.02 6.95
N TYR A 110 2.90 7.28 7.34
CA TYR A 110 3.60 7.64 8.58
C TYR A 110 2.86 7.20 9.85
N VAL A 111 1.52 7.11 9.82
CA VAL A 111 0.75 6.55 10.94
C VAL A 111 0.78 5.03 10.92
N LEU A 112 0.65 4.40 9.74
CA LEU A 112 0.59 2.95 9.59
C LEU A 112 1.95 2.28 9.82
N GLN A 113 3.06 2.98 9.56
CA GLN A 113 4.41 2.46 9.79
C GLN A 113 4.67 2.03 11.24
N PRO A 114 4.54 2.89 12.28
CA PRO A 114 4.69 2.50 13.67
C PRO A 114 3.58 1.56 14.15
N VAL A 115 2.36 1.68 13.61
CA VAL A 115 1.27 0.74 13.93
C VAL A 115 1.64 -0.68 13.49
N SER A 116 2.11 -0.84 12.25
CA SER A 116 2.45 -2.14 11.68
C SER A 116 3.58 -2.83 12.46
N ILE A 117 4.63 -2.10 12.87
CA ILE A 117 5.72 -2.71 13.65
C ILE A 117 5.26 -3.12 15.05
N VAL A 118 4.37 -2.35 15.68
CA VAL A 118 3.76 -2.74 16.95
C VAL A 118 2.88 -3.97 16.76
N VAL A 119 2.08 -4.03 15.69
CA VAL A 119 1.29 -5.23 15.35
C VAL A 119 2.18 -6.46 15.11
N LEU A 120 3.36 -6.29 14.51
CA LEU A 120 4.34 -7.36 14.34
C LEU A 120 4.90 -7.83 15.70
N LEU A 121 5.28 -6.91 16.58
CA LEU A 121 5.69 -7.27 17.94
C LEU A 121 4.55 -7.97 18.70
N LEU A 122 3.31 -7.53 18.48
CA LEU A 122 2.15 -8.19 19.04
C LEU A 122 2.01 -9.63 18.49
N SER A 123 2.22 -9.87 17.20
CA SER A 123 2.17 -11.23 16.66
C SER A 123 3.28 -12.12 17.21
N LEU A 124 4.42 -11.55 17.61
CA LEU A 124 5.52 -12.26 18.26
C LEU A 124 5.34 -12.52 19.77
N GLY A 125 4.28 -11.97 20.38
CA GLY A 125 3.98 -12.15 21.80
C GLY A 125 4.52 -11.04 22.72
N VAL A 126 5.16 -10.00 22.18
CA VAL A 126 5.61 -8.84 22.96
C VAL A 126 4.40 -7.97 23.30
N ARG A 127 4.22 -7.63 24.58
CA ARG A 127 3.04 -6.88 25.09
C ARG A 127 3.43 -5.71 26.01
N THR A 128 4.71 -5.43 26.13
CA THR A 128 5.26 -4.41 27.03
C THR A 128 5.35 -3.06 26.30
N PHE A 129 5.02 -1.98 27.01
CA PHE A 129 4.94 -0.64 26.42
C PHE A 129 6.29 -0.18 25.85
N VAL A 130 7.35 -0.26 26.65
CA VAL A 130 8.66 0.29 26.28
C VAL A 130 9.20 -0.35 24.97
N PRO A 131 9.30 -1.68 24.81
CA PRO A 131 9.78 -2.26 23.55
C PRO A 131 8.90 -1.90 22.35
N CYS A 132 7.57 -1.86 22.51
CA CYS A 132 6.67 -1.49 21.43
C CYS A 132 6.89 -0.04 20.97
N MET A 133 7.00 0.91 21.90
CA MET A 133 7.20 2.32 21.54
C MET A 133 8.59 2.58 20.98
N THR A 134 9.62 1.92 21.53
CA THR A 134 10.99 2.00 20.96
C THR A 134 11.00 1.50 19.52
N ALA A 135 10.35 0.36 19.23
CA ALA A 135 10.27 -0.16 17.87
C ALA A 135 9.47 0.76 16.92
N ALA A 136 8.39 1.38 17.41
CA ALA A 136 7.63 2.37 16.64
C ALA A 136 8.49 3.57 16.22
N VAL A 137 9.28 4.11 17.16
CA VAL A 137 10.21 5.23 16.86
C VAL A 137 11.32 4.79 15.90
N ILE A 138 11.91 3.60 16.10
CA ILE A 138 12.92 3.06 15.18
C ILE A 138 12.35 2.87 13.77
N ALA A 139 11.13 2.34 13.64
CA ALA A 139 10.50 2.12 12.34
C ALA A 139 10.25 3.41 11.55
N LEU A 140 9.98 4.52 12.25
CA LEU A 140 9.86 5.86 11.66
C LEU A 140 11.20 6.51 11.35
N SER A 141 12.23 6.18 12.12
CA SER A 141 13.58 6.74 11.99
C SER A 141 14.47 5.94 11.04
N ALA A 142 13.96 4.83 10.49
CA ALA A 142 14.71 3.96 9.60
C ALA A 142 15.12 4.75 8.34
N PRO A 143 16.42 4.86 8.00
CA PRO A 143 16.86 5.61 6.83
C PRO A 143 16.18 5.12 5.55
N THR A 144 15.99 3.81 5.42
CA THR A 144 15.31 3.19 4.28
C THR A 144 13.87 3.65 4.10
N PHE A 145 13.15 3.99 5.18
CA PHE A 145 11.81 4.55 5.12
C PHE A 145 11.84 6.03 4.75
N LEU A 146 12.72 6.80 5.41
CA LEU A 146 12.83 8.24 5.19
C LEU A 146 13.30 8.60 3.77
N PHE A 147 14.26 7.84 3.20
CA PHE A 147 14.74 8.07 1.84
C PHE A 147 13.68 7.85 0.76
N ARG A 148 12.58 7.16 1.06
CA ARG A 148 11.50 6.88 0.10
C ARG A 148 10.46 7.99 0.01
N LEU A 149 10.57 9.08 0.78
CA LEU A 149 9.67 10.24 0.69
C LEU A 149 9.53 10.80 -0.74
N PHE A 150 10.56 10.64 -1.58
CA PHE A 150 10.57 11.07 -2.98
C PHE A 150 9.97 10.03 -3.95
N HIS A 151 9.38 8.97 -3.43
CA HIS A 151 8.62 7.95 -4.15
C HIS A 151 7.42 7.57 -3.28
N THR A 152 6.36 8.37 -3.33
CA THR A 152 5.31 8.33 -2.29
C THR A 152 4.54 7.02 -2.25
N ALA A 153 4.57 6.26 -3.34
CA ALA A 153 4.07 4.90 -3.37
C ALA A 153 4.94 3.94 -2.52
N LEU A 154 6.26 4.09 -2.58
CA LEU A 154 7.27 3.23 -1.94
C LEU A 154 7.43 3.45 -0.42
N ILE A 155 6.84 4.49 0.17
CA ILE A 155 6.79 4.63 1.65
C ILE A 155 5.81 3.63 2.30
N SER A 156 5.13 2.78 1.53
CA SER A 156 4.14 1.83 2.02
C SER A 156 4.74 0.57 2.68
N HIS A 157 5.87 0.72 3.37
CA HIS A 157 6.59 -0.35 4.08
C HIS A 157 5.70 -1.10 5.09
N PHE A 158 4.69 -0.42 5.64
CA PHE A 158 3.69 -1.01 6.53
C PHE A 158 3.01 -2.26 5.94
N LEU A 159 2.86 -2.35 4.60
CA LEU A 159 2.27 -3.52 3.93
C LEU A 159 3.10 -4.78 4.18
N VAL A 160 4.42 -4.69 4.02
CA VAL A 160 5.34 -5.83 4.24
C VAL A 160 5.38 -6.22 5.71
N ILE A 161 5.40 -5.23 6.61
CA ILE A 161 5.43 -5.47 8.06
C ILE A 161 4.11 -6.12 8.52
N LEU A 162 2.97 -5.70 8.00
CA LEU A 162 1.68 -6.34 8.26
C LEU A 162 1.64 -7.77 7.70
N ALA A 163 2.24 -8.04 6.54
CA ALA A 163 2.32 -9.39 6.00
C ALA A 163 3.11 -10.33 6.93
N LEU A 164 4.25 -9.86 7.46
CA LEU A 164 5.01 -10.59 8.48
C LEU A 164 4.19 -10.78 9.77
N SER A 165 3.39 -9.78 10.15
CA SER A 165 2.51 -9.88 11.31
C SER A 165 1.49 -11.00 11.14
N LEU A 166 0.80 -11.04 9.98
CA LEU A 166 -0.16 -12.09 9.63
C LEU A 166 0.52 -13.47 9.57
N TYR A 167 1.76 -13.56 9.06
CA TYR A 167 2.53 -14.80 9.05
C TYR A 167 2.66 -15.35 10.48
N PHE A 168 3.15 -14.55 11.43
CA PHE A 168 3.33 -15.01 12.81
C PHE A 168 2.02 -15.26 13.55
N PHE A 169 0.95 -14.51 13.27
CA PHE A 169 -0.38 -14.83 13.81
C PHE A 169 -0.85 -16.20 13.33
N SER A 170 -0.70 -16.48 12.02
CA SER A 170 -1.14 -17.75 11.42
C SER A 170 -0.40 -18.96 12.00
N THR A 171 0.91 -18.83 12.24
CA THR A 171 1.76 -19.92 12.74
C THR A 171 1.60 -20.15 14.24
N ARG A 172 1.53 -19.08 15.05
CA ARG A 172 1.46 -19.22 16.52
C ARG A 172 0.07 -19.59 17.04
N SER A 173 -0.98 -19.07 16.40
CA SER A 173 -2.35 -19.35 16.84
C SER A 173 -2.97 -20.57 16.13
N SER A 174 -2.22 -21.24 15.23
CA SER A 174 -2.75 -22.26 14.31
C SER A 174 -4.03 -21.82 13.57
N SER A 175 -4.22 -20.52 13.38
CA SER A 175 -5.48 -19.92 12.93
C SER A 175 -5.42 -19.52 11.46
N PHE A 176 -4.71 -20.30 10.63
CA PHE A 176 -4.52 -19.99 9.21
C PHE A 176 -5.85 -19.70 8.51
N HIS A 177 -6.89 -20.50 8.79
CA HIS A 177 -8.24 -20.31 8.22
C HIS A 177 -8.81 -18.90 8.45
N SER A 178 -8.61 -18.33 9.63
CA SER A 178 -9.11 -16.98 9.97
C SER A 178 -8.17 -15.87 9.48
N ILE A 179 -6.92 -16.19 9.15
CA ILE A 179 -5.87 -15.22 8.81
C ILE A 179 -5.67 -15.07 7.30
N TRP A 180 -5.80 -16.15 6.52
CA TRP A 180 -5.56 -16.08 5.07
C TRP A 180 -6.47 -15.09 4.31
N PRO A 181 -7.72 -14.79 4.71
CA PRO A 181 -8.51 -13.75 4.04
C PRO A 181 -7.90 -12.35 4.23
N TRP A 182 -7.27 -12.10 5.38
CA TRP A 182 -6.53 -10.85 5.62
C TRP A 182 -5.26 -10.76 4.78
N PHE A 183 -4.60 -11.88 4.50
CA PHE A 183 -3.51 -11.93 3.52
C PHE A 183 -4.00 -11.60 2.11
N ALA A 184 -5.14 -12.17 1.68
CA ALA A 184 -5.72 -11.88 0.38
C ALA A 184 -6.03 -10.38 0.23
N LEU A 185 -6.71 -9.80 1.23
CA LEU A 185 -6.96 -8.37 1.27
C LEU A 185 -5.67 -7.54 1.20
N LEU A 186 -4.66 -7.90 2.00
CA LEU A 186 -3.38 -7.19 2.02
C LEU A 186 -2.64 -7.30 0.68
N LEU A 187 -2.69 -8.45 0.01
CA LEU A 187 -2.12 -8.64 -1.33
C LEU A 187 -2.79 -7.76 -2.37
N TRP A 188 -4.11 -7.68 -2.35
CA TRP A 188 -4.88 -6.86 -3.27
C TRP A 188 -4.67 -5.37 -3.03
N LEU A 189 -4.61 -4.95 -1.76
CA LEU A 189 -4.22 -3.59 -1.40
C LEU A 189 -2.78 -3.28 -1.81
N ALA A 190 -1.86 -4.22 -1.64
CA ALA A 190 -0.48 -4.06 -2.08
C ALA A 190 -0.40 -3.90 -3.60
N LEU A 191 -1.10 -4.74 -4.36
CA LEU A 191 -1.16 -4.66 -5.83
C LEU A 191 -1.69 -3.31 -6.32
N TRP A 192 -2.75 -2.80 -5.69
CA TRP A 192 -3.31 -1.49 -5.98
C TRP A 192 -2.60 -0.34 -5.27
N THR A 193 -1.57 -0.60 -4.49
CA THR A 193 -0.67 0.44 -3.99
C THR A 193 0.53 0.56 -4.92
N GLU A 194 1.30 -0.53 -5.02
CA GLU A 194 2.42 -0.70 -5.93
C GLU A 194 2.66 -2.19 -6.20
N ALA A 195 2.82 -2.56 -7.47
CA ALA A 195 3.07 -3.95 -7.87
C ALA A 195 4.33 -4.54 -7.19
N TYR A 196 5.30 -3.68 -6.87
CA TYR A 196 6.48 -4.06 -6.10
C TYR A 196 6.14 -4.66 -4.72
N PHE A 197 5.20 -4.07 -3.97
CA PHE A 197 4.81 -4.61 -2.67
C PHE A 197 4.03 -5.93 -2.79
N PHE A 198 3.26 -6.11 -3.86
CA PHE A 198 2.65 -7.41 -4.13
C PHE A 198 3.71 -8.52 -4.24
N LEU A 199 4.80 -8.26 -4.98
CA LEU A 199 5.91 -9.22 -5.12
C LEU A 199 6.64 -9.50 -3.80
N MET A 200 6.60 -8.59 -2.83
CA MET A 200 7.17 -8.80 -1.50
C MET A 200 6.22 -9.53 -0.54
N VAL A 201 4.93 -9.21 -0.60
CA VAL A 201 3.91 -9.78 0.31
C VAL A 201 3.53 -11.20 -0.11
N PHE A 202 3.51 -11.50 -1.41
CA PHE A 202 3.08 -12.80 -1.94
C PHE A 202 3.96 -13.98 -1.45
N PRO A 203 5.29 -13.90 -1.47
CA PRO A 203 6.14 -14.95 -0.88
C PRO A 203 5.89 -15.17 0.62
N VAL A 204 5.60 -14.12 1.39
CA VAL A 204 5.29 -14.25 2.83
C VAL A 204 3.98 -15.02 3.04
N PHE A 205 2.97 -14.73 2.22
CA PHE A 205 1.72 -15.49 2.22
C PHE A 205 1.94 -16.96 1.83
N LEU A 206 2.72 -17.23 0.77
CA LEU A 206 3.06 -18.60 0.37
C LEU A 206 3.79 -19.35 1.48
N ALA A 207 4.74 -18.71 2.17
CA ALA A 207 5.42 -19.29 3.30
C ALA A 207 4.44 -19.66 4.43
N ALA A 208 3.46 -18.81 4.74
CA ALA A 208 2.41 -19.13 5.71
C ALA A 208 1.56 -20.34 5.28
N ALA A 209 1.15 -20.38 4.01
CA ALA A 209 0.35 -21.47 3.46
C ALA A 209 1.09 -22.81 3.46
N ILE A 210 2.37 -22.81 3.09
CA ILE A 210 3.24 -24.00 3.10
C ILE A 210 3.48 -24.47 4.54
N GLN A 211 3.80 -23.56 5.45
CA GLN A 211 3.98 -23.88 6.87
C GLN A 211 2.72 -24.53 7.47
N PHE A 212 1.54 -24.05 7.08
CA PHE A 212 0.26 -24.63 7.51
C PHE A 212 0.07 -26.07 7.01
N VAL A 213 0.46 -26.38 5.77
CA VAL A 213 0.42 -27.76 5.24
C VAL A 213 1.33 -28.69 6.03
N PHE A 214 2.55 -28.25 6.37
CA PHE A 214 3.48 -29.06 7.16
C PHE A 214 3.04 -29.24 8.62
N ALA A 215 2.38 -28.25 9.20
CA ALA A 215 1.96 -28.28 10.60
C ALA A 215 0.69 -29.12 10.84
N ARG A 216 -0.13 -29.39 9.81
CA ARG A 216 -1.46 -30.00 9.96
C ARG A 216 -1.69 -31.07 8.90
N GLN A 217 -2.06 -32.28 9.32
CA GLN A 217 -2.46 -33.34 8.38
C GLN A 217 -3.66 -32.89 7.53
N ASN A 218 -3.64 -33.19 6.23
CA ASN A 218 -4.71 -32.87 5.26
C ASN A 218 -5.04 -31.37 5.09
N ALA A 219 -4.18 -30.46 5.52
CA ALA A 219 -4.38 -29.00 5.36
C ALA A 219 -4.13 -28.48 3.92
N TRP A 220 -3.55 -29.31 3.03
CA TRP A 220 -3.19 -28.90 1.67
C TRP A 220 -4.37 -28.37 0.84
N LYS A 221 -5.58 -28.91 1.01
CA LYS A 221 -6.78 -28.43 0.29
C LYS A 221 -7.11 -26.99 0.65
N GLN A 222 -6.99 -26.63 1.94
CA GLN A 222 -7.26 -25.28 2.41
C GLN A 222 -6.19 -24.30 1.94
N SER A 223 -4.91 -24.69 2.03
CA SER A 223 -3.82 -23.87 1.48
C SER A 223 -3.95 -23.69 -0.04
N ALA A 224 -4.30 -24.74 -0.78
CA ALA A 224 -4.53 -24.66 -2.22
C ALA A 224 -5.70 -23.73 -2.56
N LEU A 225 -6.82 -23.81 -1.83
CA LEU A 225 -7.95 -22.90 -2.00
C LEU A 225 -7.54 -21.44 -1.70
N ALA A 226 -6.84 -21.19 -0.59
CA ALA A 226 -6.39 -19.85 -0.22
C ALA A 226 -5.48 -19.26 -1.30
N VAL A 227 -4.52 -20.05 -1.80
CA VAL A 227 -3.62 -19.64 -2.89
C VAL A 227 -4.40 -19.38 -4.18
N ALA A 228 -5.31 -20.28 -4.56
CA ALA A 228 -6.13 -20.11 -5.75
C ALA A 228 -6.97 -18.82 -5.69
N VAL A 229 -7.63 -18.55 -4.55
CA VAL A 229 -8.41 -17.31 -4.35
C VAL A 229 -7.52 -16.07 -4.45
N CYS A 230 -6.33 -16.08 -3.82
CA CYS A 230 -5.40 -14.95 -3.90
C CYS A 230 -4.92 -14.70 -5.32
N VAL A 231 -4.52 -15.75 -6.05
CA VAL A 231 -4.02 -15.66 -7.43
C VAL A 231 -5.13 -15.22 -8.38
N VAL A 232 -6.29 -15.88 -8.35
CA VAL A 232 -7.43 -15.52 -9.20
C VAL A 232 -7.88 -14.09 -8.90
N GLY A 233 -8.01 -13.72 -7.63
CA GLY A 233 -8.35 -12.35 -7.24
C GLY A 233 -7.34 -11.33 -7.76
N SER A 234 -6.04 -11.63 -7.66
CA SER A 234 -4.98 -10.74 -8.18
C SER A 234 -5.06 -10.61 -9.70
N LEU A 235 -5.28 -11.71 -10.43
CA LEU A 235 -5.46 -11.69 -11.88
C LEU A 235 -6.70 -10.89 -12.30
N CYS A 236 -7.82 -11.04 -11.59
CA CYS A 236 -9.03 -10.24 -11.80
C CYS A 236 -8.74 -8.75 -11.59
N LEU A 237 -8.03 -8.39 -10.51
CA LEU A 237 -7.65 -7.00 -10.26
C LEU A 237 -6.71 -6.47 -11.33
N MET A 238 -5.73 -7.23 -11.78
CA MET A 238 -4.82 -6.85 -12.89
C MET A 238 -5.61 -6.62 -14.19
N TRP A 239 -6.58 -7.48 -14.49
CA TRP A 239 -7.43 -7.34 -15.66
C TRP A 239 -8.31 -6.09 -15.60
N VAL A 240 -9.01 -5.87 -14.47
CA VAL A 240 -9.81 -4.67 -14.22
C VAL A 240 -8.96 -3.40 -14.26
N SER A 241 -7.71 -3.50 -13.80
CA SER A 241 -6.73 -2.42 -13.80
C SER A 241 -6.25 -2.06 -15.21
N GLY A 242 -6.41 -2.94 -16.20
CA GLY A 242 -5.94 -2.68 -17.56
C GLY A 242 -4.51 -3.15 -17.83
N VAL A 243 -3.89 -3.90 -16.92
CA VAL A 243 -2.51 -4.42 -17.08
C VAL A 243 -2.34 -5.19 -18.41
N PHE A 244 -3.37 -5.92 -18.83
CA PHE A 244 -3.33 -6.76 -20.03
C PHE A 244 -3.83 -6.06 -21.30
N TRP A 245 -4.20 -4.78 -21.24
CA TRP A 245 -4.97 -4.11 -22.30
C TRP A 245 -4.11 -3.34 -23.33
N GLY A 246 -2.78 -3.52 -23.32
CA GLY A 246 -1.91 -3.11 -24.43
C GLY A 246 -1.84 -1.59 -24.67
N GLY A 247 -1.62 -0.79 -23.62
CA GLY A 247 -1.47 0.67 -23.68
C GLY A 247 -0.20 1.20 -23.02
N GLY A 248 0.87 0.40 -23.03
CA GLY A 248 2.14 0.70 -22.36
C GLY A 248 3.20 -0.31 -22.78
N SER A 249 3.54 -0.35 -24.07
CA SER A 249 4.69 -1.14 -24.51
C SER A 249 5.97 -0.59 -23.88
N PRO A 250 6.89 -1.45 -23.39
CA PRO A 250 8.23 -1.07 -22.93
C PRO A 250 9.15 -0.45 -23.99
N ASP A 251 8.68 -0.34 -25.25
CA ASP A 251 9.46 0.14 -26.38
C ASP A 251 9.43 1.67 -26.55
N GLY A 252 8.63 2.38 -25.76
CA GLY A 252 8.67 3.84 -25.63
C GLY A 252 9.40 4.18 -24.35
N GLY A 253 10.61 4.75 -24.47
CA GLY A 253 11.43 5.20 -23.37
C GLY A 253 10.59 5.87 -22.27
N GLY A 254 10.97 5.58 -21.02
CA GLY A 254 10.44 6.30 -19.87
C GLY A 254 10.35 7.80 -20.16
N PHE A 255 9.32 8.43 -19.62
CA PHE A 255 9.31 9.88 -19.52
C PHE A 255 10.58 10.35 -18.80
#